data_AF-A0A936KI39-F1
#
_entry.id   AF-A0A936KI39-F1
#
_cell.length_a   1.000
_cell.length_b   1.000
_cell.length_c   1.000
_cell.angle_alpha   90.00
_cell.angle_beta   90.00
_cell.angle_gamma   90.00
#
_symmetry.space_group_name_H-M   'P 1'
#
loop_
_entity.id
_entity.type
_entity.pdbx_description
1 polymer ?
#
loop_
_entity_poly.entity_id
_entity_poly.type
_entity_poly.pdbx_seq_one_letter_code
_entity_poly.pdbx_strand_id
1 'polypeptide(L)'
;MLQRLLGILTVADWAAVLLFLVGWTAYGYYADRAASGSRGLRGITHDFRLHWARQMVRRDNRIVDAALTGNLMTSVSFYANTTIYIIAGLIAVAGTLDRIISFTEELPFARAQTKEMIEAKVFLLTGVFIFAYFKFTWCLRQFNFLLILIGSAPDRESPAEVLEPHAVRFGTVNTLAGDEFNRGIRAYYFGFAVLGWFVHPALFIVLTSLILLILWRRDFHSKTLRALAT
;
A
#
# COMPACT_ATOMS: atom_id res chain seq x y z
N MET A 1 -16.74 -1.90 -26.13
CA MET A 1 -15.41 -1.75 -25.52
C MET A 1 -14.79 -3.09 -25.13
N LEU A 2 -15.38 -3.84 -24.18
CA LEU A 2 -14.82 -5.13 -23.70
C LEU A 2 -14.58 -6.17 -24.80
N GLN A 3 -15.53 -6.38 -25.73
CA GLN A 3 -15.38 -7.34 -26.83
C GLN A 3 -14.27 -6.95 -27.84
N ARG A 4 -13.99 -5.66 -28.03
CA ARG A 4 -12.89 -5.20 -28.87
C ARG A 4 -11.54 -5.36 -28.16
N LEU A 5 -11.48 -5.09 -26.87
CA LEU A 5 -10.28 -5.32 -26.04
C LEU A 5 -9.84 -6.80 -26.06
N LEU A 6 -10.80 -7.73 -26.01
CA LEU A 6 -10.54 -9.17 -26.10
C LEU A 6 -9.87 -9.59 -27.42
N GLY A 7 -10.14 -8.89 -28.52
CA GLY A 7 -9.54 -9.17 -29.83
C GLY A 7 -8.22 -8.44 -30.13
N ILE A 8 -7.90 -7.37 -29.38
CA ILE A 8 -6.72 -6.52 -29.63
C ILE A 8 -5.54 -6.90 -28.72
N LEU A 9 -5.81 -7.36 -27.50
CA LEU A 9 -4.77 -7.74 -26.54
C LEU A 9 -4.08 -9.03 -26.98
N THR A 10 -2.75 -8.98 -27.07
CA THR A 10 -1.97 -10.19 -27.39
C THR A 10 -1.98 -11.16 -26.21
N VAL A 11 -1.61 -12.42 -26.46
CA VAL A 11 -1.42 -13.41 -25.38
C VAL A 11 -0.45 -12.89 -24.31
N ALA A 12 0.56 -12.11 -24.71
CA ALA A 12 1.51 -11.49 -23.79
C ALA A 12 0.87 -10.41 -22.91
N ASP A 13 -0.06 -9.61 -23.45
CA ASP A 13 -0.79 -8.60 -22.66
C ASP A 13 -1.71 -9.25 -21.63
N TRP A 14 -2.43 -10.30 -22.03
CA TRP A 14 -3.27 -11.08 -21.12
C TRP A 14 -2.45 -11.75 -20.02
N ALA A 15 -1.31 -12.34 -20.37
CA ALA A 15 -0.40 -12.92 -19.40
C ALA A 15 0.16 -11.85 -18.44
N ALA A 16 0.49 -10.66 -18.93
CA ALA A 16 1.00 -9.55 -18.12
C ALA A 16 -0.06 -9.05 -17.11
N VAL A 17 -1.28 -8.80 -17.58
CA VAL A 17 -2.39 -8.36 -16.73
C VAL A 17 -2.75 -9.44 -15.70
N LEU A 18 -2.79 -10.71 -16.10
CA LEU A 18 -3.06 -11.82 -15.19
C LEU A 18 -1.97 -11.93 -14.13
N LEU A 19 -0.70 -11.90 -14.52
CA LEU A 19 0.44 -11.91 -13.58
C LEU A 19 0.36 -10.74 -12.61
N PHE A 20 0.00 -9.56 -13.10
CA PHE A 20 -0.17 -8.37 -12.28
C PHE A 20 -1.31 -8.53 -11.26
N LEU A 21 -2.51 -8.92 -11.70
CA LEU A 21 -3.67 -9.07 -10.83
C LEU A 21 -3.49 -10.19 -9.82
N VAL A 22 -3.02 -11.36 -10.26
CA VAL A 22 -2.71 -12.49 -9.39
C VAL A 22 -1.56 -12.13 -8.47
N GLY A 23 -0.48 -11.54 -8.98
CA GLY A 23 0.67 -11.12 -8.20
C GLY A 23 0.29 -10.14 -7.10
N TRP A 24 -0.46 -9.09 -7.44
CA TRP A 24 -0.97 -8.12 -6.46
C TRP A 24 -1.83 -8.80 -5.40
N THR A 25 -2.89 -9.51 -5.82
CA THR A 25 -3.88 -10.05 -4.89
C THR A 25 -3.30 -11.18 -4.04
N ALA A 26 -2.56 -12.12 -4.65
CA ALA A 26 -1.91 -13.22 -3.98
C ALA A 26 -0.79 -12.73 -3.05
N TYR A 27 0.02 -11.75 -3.46
CA TYR A 27 1.04 -11.18 -2.58
C TYR A 27 0.40 -10.43 -1.42
N GLY A 28 -0.66 -9.64 -1.68
CA GLY A 28 -1.43 -8.97 -0.64
C GLY A 28 -1.94 -9.98 0.40
N TYR A 29 -2.61 -11.04 -0.07
CA TYR A 29 -3.11 -12.11 0.79
C TYR A 29 -1.98 -12.83 1.56
N TYR A 30 -0.88 -13.17 0.87
CA TYR A 30 0.27 -13.83 1.46
C TYR A 30 0.95 -12.97 2.52
N ALA A 31 1.27 -11.70 2.23
CA ALA A 31 1.86 -10.78 3.19
C ALA A 31 0.96 -10.56 4.40
N ASP A 32 -0.36 -10.56 4.19
CA ASP A 32 -1.33 -10.36 5.25
C ASP A 32 -1.58 -11.64 6.09
N ARG A 33 -1.28 -12.84 5.57
CA ARG A 33 -1.50 -14.12 6.29
C ARG A 33 -0.22 -14.76 6.80
N ALA A 34 0.86 -14.75 6.04
CA ALA A 34 2.17 -15.30 6.42
C ALA A 34 2.80 -14.55 7.61
N ALA A 35 2.46 -13.27 7.78
CA ALA A 35 2.90 -12.45 8.91
C ALA A 35 2.24 -12.80 10.27
N SER A 36 1.22 -13.67 10.29
CA SER A 36 0.54 -14.07 11.52
C SER A 36 1.38 -14.99 12.44
N GLY A 37 2.49 -15.54 11.94
CA GLY A 37 3.33 -16.51 12.67
C GLY A 37 4.66 -15.97 13.21
N SER A 38 4.75 -14.69 13.57
CA SER A 38 6.00 -14.02 14.04
C SER A 38 7.17 -14.04 13.04
N ARG A 39 6.98 -14.61 11.85
CA ARG A 39 7.97 -14.74 10.77
C ARG A 39 7.79 -13.63 9.75
N GLY A 40 8.31 -12.44 10.06
CA GLY A 40 8.32 -11.31 9.13
C GLY A 40 8.16 -9.96 9.82
N LEU A 41 8.34 -8.88 9.06
CA LEU A 41 8.43 -7.53 9.61
C LEU A 41 7.14 -7.11 10.33
N ARG A 42 5.99 -7.54 9.83
CA ARG A 42 4.69 -7.23 10.41
C ARG A 42 4.47 -7.88 11.79
N GLY A 43 4.91 -9.13 11.98
CA GLY A 43 4.81 -9.80 13.29
C GLY A 43 5.69 -9.12 14.33
N ILE A 44 6.97 -8.92 14.01
CA ILE A 44 7.90 -8.27 14.94
C ILE A 44 7.48 -6.83 15.25
N THR A 45 7.00 -6.07 14.26
CA THR A 45 6.50 -4.72 14.53
C THR A 45 5.20 -4.70 15.34
N HIS A 46 4.36 -5.73 15.24
CA HIS A 46 3.22 -5.89 16.15
C HIS A 46 3.68 -6.04 17.60
N ASP A 47 4.69 -6.87 17.85
CA ASP A 47 5.24 -7.06 19.20
C ASP A 47 5.79 -5.75 19.78
N PHE A 48 6.53 -4.96 18.99
CA PHE A 48 6.99 -3.63 19.42
C PHE A 48 5.84 -2.65 19.64
N ARG A 49 4.78 -2.68 18.83
CA ARG A 49 3.58 -1.85 19.04
C ARG A 49 2.83 -2.24 20.31
N LEU A 50 2.79 -3.53 20.65
CA LEU A 50 2.20 -4.02 21.89
C LEU A 50 3.05 -3.63 23.11
N HIS A 51 4.37 -3.71 23.00
CA HIS A 51 5.27 -3.19 24.04
C HIS A 51 5.09 -1.69 24.23
N TRP A 52 5.02 -0.92 23.14
CA TRP A 52 4.69 0.50 23.20
C TRP A 52 3.35 0.73 23.92
N ALA A 53 2.31 -0.04 23.60
CA ALA A 53 1.00 0.05 24.25
C ALA A 53 1.07 -0.18 25.78
N ARG A 54 1.76 -1.25 26.20
CA ARG A 54 1.92 -1.61 27.62
C ARG A 54 2.72 -0.57 28.40
N GLN A 55 3.67 0.10 27.75
CA GLN A 55 4.39 1.22 28.35
C GLN A 55 3.53 2.48 28.41
N MET A 56 2.79 2.79 27.35
CA MET A 56 1.92 3.97 27.26
C MET A 56 0.87 3.99 28.39
N VAL A 57 0.21 2.86 28.67
CA VAL A 57 -0.81 2.79 29.75
C VAL A 57 -0.22 3.04 31.14
N ARG A 58 1.08 2.79 31.34
CA ARG A 58 1.79 3.02 32.61
C ARG A 58 2.41 4.42 32.73
N ARG A 59 2.50 5.17 31.62
CA ARG A 59 3.04 6.53 31.63
C ARG A 59 2.04 7.51 32.24
N ASP A 60 2.58 8.44 33.02
CA ASP A 60 1.84 9.56 33.59
C ASP A 60 1.52 10.60 32.51
N ASN A 61 2.54 11.01 31.76
CA ASN A 61 2.40 11.92 30.63
C ASN A 61 2.43 11.15 29.31
N ARG A 62 1.32 11.24 28.56
CA ARG A 62 1.09 10.53 27.28
C ARG A 62 1.18 11.46 26.06
N ILE A 63 1.62 12.72 26.23
CA ILE A 63 1.80 13.67 25.13
C ILE A 63 2.79 13.12 24.09
N VAL A 64 3.86 12.42 24.52
CA VAL A 64 4.81 11.78 23.61
C VAL A 64 4.12 10.76 22.69
N ASP A 65 3.22 9.94 23.24
CA ASP A 65 2.50 8.93 22.47
C ASP A 65 1.53 9.55 21.45
N ALA A 66 0.85 10.61 21.86
CA ALA A 66 -0.01 11.41 20.98
C ALA A 66 0.80 12.11 19.88
N ALA A 67 1.97 12.68 20.21
CA ALA A 67 2.84 13.36 19.25
C ALA A 67 3.44 12.39 18.21
N LEU A 68 3.90 11.21 18.64
CA LEU A 68 4.38 10.15 17.74
C LEU A 68 3.27 9.70 16.79
N THR A 69 2.06 9.49 17.31
CA THR A 69 0.89 9.12 16.50
C THR A 69 0.53 10.23 15.51
N GLY A 70 0.58 11.49 15.95
CA GLY A 70 0.35 12.66 15.09
C GLY A 70 1.37 12.78 13.95
N ASN A 71 2.65 12.52 14.22
CA ASN A 71 3.69 12.53 13.18
C ASN A 71 3.45 11.46 12.09
N LEU A 72 3.01 10.26 12.50
CA LEU A 72 2.62 9.21 11.56
C LEU A 72 1.42 9.65 10.71
N MET A 73 0.41 10.28 11.32
CA MET A 73 -0.74 10.82 10.59
C MET A 73 -0.34 11.87 9.56
N THR A 74 0.58 12.77 9.87
CA THR A 74 1.09 13.74 8.90
C THR A 74 1.69 13.04 7.68
N SER A 75 2.46 11.97 7.88
CA SER A 75 3.02 11.17 6.78
C SER A 75 1.93 10.51 5.95
N VAL A 76 0.88 9.95 6.57
CA VAL A 76 -0.23 9.34 5.84
C VAL A 76 -1.03 10.38 5.05
N SER A 77 -1.28 11.56 5.64
CA SER A 77 -1.95 12.67 4.96
C SER A 77 -1.18 13.15 3.74
N PHE A 78 0.15 13.23 3.83
CA PHE A 78 0.99 13.55 2.68
C PHE A 78 0.76 12.56 1.52
N TYR A 79 0.81 11.26 1.78
CA TYR A 79 0.54 10.24 0.76
C TYR A 79 -0.88 10.29 0.21
N ALA A 80 -1.90 10.51 1.05
CA ALA A 80 -3.28 10.66 0.59
C ALA A 80 -3.44 11.86 -0.36
N ASN A 81 -2.84 13.00 -0.02
CA ASN A 81 -2.86 14.22 -0.83
C ASN A 81 -2.11 14.03 -2.16
N THR A 82 -0.93 13.40 -2.14
CA THR A 82 -0.22 13.07 -3.38
C THR A 82 -1.07 12.13 -4.26
N THR A 83 -1.77 11.18 -3.65
CA THR A 83 -2.61 10.23 -4.40
C THR A 83 -3.77 10.92 -5.11
N ILE A 84 -4.46 11.88 -4.46
CA ILE A 84 -5.57 12.60 -5.12
C ILE A 84 -5.06 13.43 -6.31
N TYR A 85 -3.87 14.03 -6.21
CA TYR A 85 -3.25 14.74 -7.34
C TYR A 85 -2.85 13.80 -8.47
N ILE A 86 -2.32 12.61 -8.17
CA ILE A 86 -2.04 11.59 -9.19
C ILE A 86 -3.33 11.19 -9.90
N ILE A 87 -4.40 10.92 -9.16
CA ILE A 87 -5.71 10.57 -9.74
C ILE A 87 -6.22 11.71 -10.65
N ALA A 88 -6.17 12.96 -10.19
CA ALA A 88 -6.56 14.11 -11.01
C ALA A 88 -5.71 14.23 -12.29
N GLY A 89 -4.39 14.03 -12.18
CA GLY A 89 -3.49 13.99 -13.33
C GLY A 89 -3.82 12.89 -14.34
N LEU A 90 -4.16 11.68 -13.85
CA LEU A 90 -4.57 10.56 -14.69
C LEU A 90 -5.91 10.82 -15.38
N ILE A 91 -6.86 11.47 -14.72
CA ILE A 91 -8.15 11.88 -15.32
C ILE A 91 -7.93 12.94 -16.39
N ALA A 92 -7.07 13.93 -16.15
CA ALA A 92 -6.70 14.94 -17.16
C ALA A 92 -6.02 14.31 -18.38
N VAL A 93 -5.13 13.35 -18.14
CA VAL A 93 -4.50 12.51 -19.16
C VAL A 93 -5.54 11.70 -19.95
N ALA A 94 -6.55 11.13 -19.29
CA ALA A 94 -7.63 10.42 -19.98
C ALA A 94 -8.42 11.33 -20.93
N GLY A 95 -8.49 12.64 -20.66
CA GLY A 95 -9.07 13.64 -21.56
C GLY A 95 -8.18 14.02 -22.76
N THR A 96 -6.91 13.60 -22.78
CA THR A 96 -5.90 13.98 -23.79
C THR A 96 -5.19 12.78 -24.43
N LEU A 97 -5.86 11.63 -24.48
CA LEU A 97 -5.32 10.35 -24.97
C LEU A 97 -4.69 10.43 -26.36
N ASP A 98 -5.26 11.23 -27.27
CA ASP A 98 -4.76 11.34 -28.64
C ASP A 98 -3.31 11.89 -28.69
N ARG A 99 -2.92 12.76 -27.73
CA ARG A 99 -1.52 13.24 -27.60
C ARG A 99 -0.57 12.20 -27.02
N ILE A 100 -1.08 11.29 -26.18
CA ILE A 100 -0.25 10.21 -25.61
C ILE A 100 0.05 9.16 -26.67
N ILE A 101 -0.92 8.86 -27.54
CA ILE A 101 -0.73 7.95 -28.67
C ILE A 101 0.41 8.46 -29.54
N SER A 102 0.37 9.71 -30.00
CA SER A 102 1.40 10.28 -30.86
C SER A 102 2.79 10.30 -30.21
N PHE A 103 2.89 10.64 -28.92
CA PHE A 103 4.17 10.60 -28.21
C PHE A 103 4.72 9.17 -28.06
N THR A 104 3.84 8.20 -27.82
CA THR A 104 4.25 6.81 -27.67
C THR A 104 4.71 6.22 -29.01
N GLU A 105 4.12 6.62 -30.13
CA GLU A 105 4.53 6.20 -31.47
C GLU A 105 5.93 6.69 -31.88
N GLU A 106 6.43 7.78 -31.29
CA GLU A 106 7.79 8.28 -31.52
C GLU A 106 8.87 7.45 -30.82
N LEU A 107 8.51 6.61 -29.86
CA LEU A 107 9.47 5.78 -29.12
C LEU A 107 9.90 4.57 -29.96
N PRO A 108 11.21 4.33 -30.17
CA PRO A 108 11.70 3.27 -31.06
C PRO A 108 11.35 1.85 -30.61
N PHE A 109 10.96 1.66 -29.35
CA PHE A 109 10.58 0.37 -28.77
C PHE A 109 9.08 0.24 -28.48
N ALA A 110 8.30 1.29 -28.74
CA ALA A 110 6.88 1.27 -28.45
C ALA A 110 6.11 0.65 -29.62
N ARG A 111 5.28 -0.33 -29.29
CA ARG A 111 4.41 -1.00 -30.26
C ARG A 111 3.19 -0.11 -30.54
N ALA A 112 2.78 0.02 -31.80
CA ALA A 112 1.55 0.72 -32.18
C ALA A 112 0.39 0.35 -31.25
N GLN A 113 -0.14 1.34 -30.53
CA GLN A 113 -1.17 1.18 -29.51
C GLN A 113 -2.49 1.67 -30.07
N THR A 114 -3.57 0.91 -29.90
CA THR A 114 -4.91 1.45 -30.15
C THR A 114 -5.33 2.37 -29.01
N LYS A 115 -6.22 3.33 -29.30
CA LYS A 115 -6.78 4.23 -28.28
C LYS A 115 -7.41 3.47 -27.12
N GLU A 116 -8.16 2.41 -27.43
CA GLU A 116 -8.81 1.57 -26.41
C GLU A 116 -7.80 0.88 -25.48
N MET A 117 -6.61 0.54 -25.98
CA MET A 117 -5.56 -0.10 -25.17
C MET A 117 -4.94 0.90 -24.19
N ILE A 118 -4.68 2.14 -24.61
CA ILE A 118 -4.17 3.19 -23.72
C ILE A 118 -5.24 3.60 -22.70
N GLU A 119 -6.51 3.70 -23.12
CA GLU A 119 -7.64 3.89 -22.19
C GLU A 119 -7.64 2.83 -21.09
N ALA A 120 -7.56 1.54 -21.46
CA ALA A 120 -7.52 0.46 -20.49
C ALA A 120 -6.32 0.56 -19.53
N LYS A 121 -5.14 0.96 -20.02
CA LYS A 121 -3.94 1.18 -19.19
C LYS A 121 -4.14 2.32 -18.18
N VAL A 122 -4.68 3.45 -18.64
CA VAL A 122 -4.98 4.62 -17.80
C VAL A 122 -6.04 4.27 -16.76
N PHE A 123 -7.09 3.55 -17.13
CA PHE A 123 -8.12 3.09 -16.19
C PHE A 123 -7.56 2.11 -15.16
N LEU A 124 -6.73 1.15 -15.57
CA LEU A 124 -6.05 0.24 -14.64
C LEU A 124 -5.21 1.05 -13.64
N LEU A 125 -4.35 1.94 -14.11
CA LEU A 125 -3.49 2.78 -13.28
C LEU A 125 -4.31 3.69 -12.34
N THR A 126 -5.40 4.25 -12.82
CA THR A 126 -6.33 5.06 -12.02
C THR A 126 -6.96 4.21 -10.91
N GLY A 127 -7.42 2.99 -11.23
CA GLY A 127 -7.96 2.04 -10.26
C GLY A 127 -6.96 1.68 -9.16
N VAL A 128 -5.68 1.51 -9.52
CA VAL A 128 -4.57 1.29 -8.57
C VAL A 128 -4.44 2.43 -7.57
N PHE A 129 -4.46 3.68 -8.04
CA PHE A 129 -4.32 4.85 -7.16
C PHE A 129 -5.60 5.16 -6.38
N ILE A 130 -6.79 4.89 -6.94
CA ILE A 130 -8.04 4.94 -6.17
C ILE A 130 -7.97 3.96 -5.00
N PHE A 131 -7.55 2.71 -5.24
CA PHE A 131 -7.33 1.75 -4.17
C PHE A 131 -6.34 2.29 -3.13
N ALA A 132 -5.19 2.83 -3.56
CA ALA A 132 -4.19 3.40 -2.65
C ALA A 132 -4.79 4.54 -1.79
N TYR A 133 -5.59 5.43 -2.38
CA TYR A 133 -6.26 6.53 -1.68
C TYR A 133 -7.19 6.01 -0.57
N PHE A 134 -8.02 5.00 -0.87
CA PHE A 134 -8.87 4.38 0.14
C PHE A 134 -8.06 3.72 1.27
N LYS A 135 -6.90 3.14 0.96
CA LYS A 135 -6.00 2.58 1.97
C LYS A 135 -5.39 3.64 2.88
N PHE A 136 -4.93 4.76 2.34
CA PHE A 136 -4.40 5.85 3.15
C PHE A 136 -5.48 6.56 3.98
N THR A 137 -6.67 6.79 3.42
CA THR A 137 -7.77 7.42 4.17
C THR A 137 -8.30 6.52 5.29
N TRP A 138 -8.37 5.21 5.06
CA TRP A 138 -8.71 4.26 6.12
C TRP A 138 -7.63 4.18 7.20
N CYS A 139 -6.35 4.18 6.81
CA CYS A 139 -5.22 4.28 7.73
C CYS A 139 -5.30 5.54 8.62
N LEU A 140 -5.62 6.71 8.05
CA LEU A 140 -5.84 7.95 8.82
C LEU A 140 -6.95 7.79 9.85
N ARG A 141 -8.07 7.15 9.48
CA ARG A 141 -9.18 6.89 10.41
C ARG A 141 -8.74 5.99 11.56
N GLN A 142 -7.92 4.97 11.29
CA GLN A 142 -7.38 4.09 12.32
C GLN A 142 -6.40 4.80 13.26
N PHE A 143 -5.56 5.70 12.75
CA PHE A 143 -4.73 6.54 13.60
C PHE A 143 -5.53 7.53 14.45
N ASN A 144 -6.64 8.07 13.95
CA ASN A 144 -7.57 8.84 14.78
C ASN A 144 -8.16 7.98 15.92
N PHE A 145 -8.49 6.71 15.66
CA PHE A 145 -8.90 5.79 16.73
C PHE A 145 -7.79 5.54 17.75
N LEU A 146 -6.52 5.50 17.34
CA LEU A 146 -5.40 5.44 18.28
C LEU A 146 -5.31 6.67 19.17
N LEU A 147 -5.50 7.87 18.64
CA LEU A 147 -5.52 9.08 19.46
C LEU A 147 -6.66 9.04 20.50
N ILE A 148 -7.84 8.52 20.11
CA ILE A 148 -8.94 8.30 21.05
C ILE A 148 -8.53 7.30 22.14
N LEU A 149 -7.87 6.19 21.78
CA LEU A 149 -7.37 5.20 22.75
C LEU A 149 -6.27 5.75 23.68
N ILE A 150 -5.46 6.70 23.21
CA ILE A 150 -4.48 7.40 24.06
C ILE A 150 -5.21 8.31 25.04
N GLY A 151 -6.19 9.08 24.55
CA GLY A 151 -6.98 10.00 25.36
C GLY A 151 -7.90 9.30 26.38
N SER A 152 -8.37 8.10 26.06
CA SER A 152 -9.20 7.27 26.95
C SER A 152 -8.41 6.22 27.73
N ALA A 153 -7.07 6.32 27.76
CA ALA A 153 -6.25 5.37 28.48
C ALA A 153 -6.59 5.40 29.99
N PRO A 154 -6.81 4.23 30.61
CA PRO A 154 -7.16 4.13 32.03
C PRO A 154 -6.07 4.72 32.93
N ASP A 155 -6.41 4.98 34.19
CA ASP A 155 -5.42 5.43 35.17
C ASP A 155 -4.31 4.39 35.32
N ARG A 156 -3.07 4.85 35.44
CA ARG A 156 -1.89 3.96 35.51
C ARG A 156 -1.92 3.00 36.70
N GLU A 157 -2.65 3.36 37.75
CA GLU A 157 -2.84 2.59 38.99
C GLU A 157 -4.00 1.59 38.88
N SER A 158 -4.71 1.58 37.75
CA SER A 158 -5.78 0.60 37.49
C SER A 158 -5.23 -0.83 37.52
N PRO A 159 -6.07 -1.82 37.91
CA PRO A 159 -5.68 -3.22 37.90
C PRO A 159 -5.18 -3.69 36.53
N ALA A 160 -4.26 -4.66 36.52
CA ALA A 160 -3.71 -5.23 35.28
C ALA A 160 -4.80 -5.79 34.34
N GLU A 161 -5.90 -6.27 34.90
CA GLU A 161 -7.09 -6.75 34.18
C GLU A 161 -7.77 -5.66 33.33
N VAL A 162 -7.56 -4.39 33.66
CA VAL A 162 -8.05 -3.23 32.89
C VAL A 162 -6.97 -2.73 31.93
N LEU A 163 -5.71 -2.67 32.39
CA LEU A 163 -4.60 -2.13 31.61
C LEU A 163 -4.25 -2.99 30.38
N GLU A 164 -4.17 -4.32 30.56
CA GLU A 164 -3.71 -5.22 29.50
C GLU A 164 -4.68 -5.30 28.32
N PRO A 165 -6.01 -5.43 28.49
CA PRO A 165 -6.94 -5.39 27.37
C PRO A 165 -6.91 -4.05 26.61
N HIS A 166 -6.68 -2.93 27.30
CA HIS A 166 -6.52 -1.62 26.66
C HIS A 166 -5.24 -1.57 25.82
N ALA A 167 -4.13 -2.05 26.38
CA ALA A 167 -2.86 -2.13 25.66
C ALA A 167 -2.95 -3.05 24.42
N VAL A 168 -3.58 -4.22 24.54
CA VAL A 168 -3.82 -5.12 23.41
C VAL A 168 -4.68 -4.46 22.33
N ARG A 169 -5.73 -3.73 22.73
CA ARG A 169 -6.59 -2.99 21.79
C ARG A 169 -5.80 -1.91 21.05
N PHE A 170 -5.01 -1.11 21.77
CA PHE A 170 -4.14 -0.10 21.17
C PHE A 170 -3.14 -0.74 20.20
N GLY A 171 -2.39 -1.75 20.63
CA GLY A 171 -1.39 -2.43 19.79
C GLY A 171 -2.00 -3.04 18.53
N THR A 172 -3.20 -3.61 18.64
CA THR A 172 -3.96 -4.18 17.51
C THR A 172 -4.38 -3.09 16.53
N VAL A 173 -5.03 -2.01 16.98
CA VAL A 173 -5.45 -0.91 16.10
C VAL A 173 -4.24 -0.25 15.44
N ASN A 174 -3.12 -0.13 16.15
CA ASN A 174 -1.88 0.43 15.62
C ASN A 174 -1.30 -0.45 14.52
N THR A 175 -1.39 -1.76 14.71
CA THR A 175 -0.97 -2.74 13.70
C THR A 175 -1.83 -2.64 12.46
N LEU A 176 -3.16 -2.59 12.62
CA LEU A 176 -4.08 -2.42 11.50
C LEU A 176 -3.82 -1.11 10.73
N ALA A 177 -3.57 0.00 11.44
CA ALA A 177 -3.21 1.28 10.81
C ALA A 177 -1.93 1.16 9.97
N GLY A 178 -0.87 0.59 10.54
CA GLY A 178 0.38 0.38 9.82
C GLY A 178 0.25 -0.57 8.62
N ASP A 179 -0.60 -1.58 8.71
CA ASP A 179 -0.86 -2.52 7.62
C ASP A 179 -1.57 -1.83 6.44
N GLU A 180 -2.55 -0.99 6.73
CA GLU A 180 -3.28 -0.23 5.71
C GLU A 180 -2.38 0.82 5.04
N PHE A 181 -1.49 1.46 5.81
CA PHE A 181 -0.42 2.30 5.23
C PHE A 181 0.45 1.50 4.25
N ASN A 182 0.93 0.32 4.68
CA ASN A 182 1.75 -0.54 3.84
C ASN A 182 1.00 -1.04 2.59
N ARG A 183 -0.32 -1.30 2.69
CA ARG A 183 -1.17 -1.65 1.52
C ARG A 183 -1.21 -0.51 0.51
N GLY A 184 -1.33 0.73 0.96
CA GLY A 184 -1.26 1.92 0.09
C GLY A 184 0.11 2.05 -0.60
N ILE A 185 1.21 1.89 0.14
CA ILE A 185 2.57 1.92 -0.42
C ILE A 185 2.80 0.78 -1.41
N ARG A 186 2.29 -0.43 -1.15
CA ARG A 186 2.36 -1.54 -2.11
C ARG A 186 1.63 -1.21 -3.42
N ALA A 187 0.45 -0.60 -3.33
CA ALA A 187 -0.28 -0.17 -4.52
C ALA A 187 0.51 0.85 -5.35
N TYR A 188 1.27 1.75 -4.72
CA TYR A 188 2.20 2.65 -5.42
C TYR A 188 3.26 1.89 -6.21
N TYR A 189 3.91 0.90 -5.61
CA TYR A 189 4.88 0.07 -6.32
C TYR A 189 4.26 -0.63 -7.52
N PHE A 190 3.09 -1.26 -7.35
CA PHE A 190 2.38 -1.87 -8.47
C PHE A 190 1.94 -0.84 -9.52
N GLY A 191 1.62 0.39 -9.14
CA GLY A 191 1.39 1.49 -10.08
C GLY A 191 2.59 1.75 -11.00
N PHE A 192 3.82 1.65 -10.48
CA PHE A 192 5.03 1.75 -11.30
C PHE A 192 5.19 0.58 -12.27
N ALA A 193 4.76 -0.63 -11.91
CA ALA A 193 4.70 -1.73 -12.88
C ALA A 193 3.77 -1.39 -14.05
N VAL A 194 2.58 -0.87 -13.77
CA VAL A 194 1.61 -0.49 -14.81
C VAL A 194 2.16 0.60 -15.74
N LEU A 195 2.99 1.53 -15.23
CA LEU A 195 3.68 2.49 -16.10
C LEU A 195 4.56 1.82 -17.15
N GLY A 196 5.25 0.71 -16.81
CA GLY A 196 6.02 -0.06 -17.78
C GLY A 196 5.18 -0.66 -18.91
N TRP A 197 3.87 -0.87 -18.67
CA TRP A 197 2.96 -1.35 -19.71
C TRP A 197 2.73 -0.34 -20.82
N PHE A 198 2.87 0.97 -20.55
CA PHE A 198 2.79 2.00 -21.59
C PHE A 198 3.92 1.87 -22.61
N VAL A 199 5.09 1.36 -22.20
CA VAL A 199 6.23 1.12 -23.09
C VAL A 199 6.11 -0.23 -23.78
N HIS A 200 6.02 -1.33 -23.01
CA HIS A 200 5.99 -2.68 -23.57
C HIS A 200 5.40 -3.71 -22.58
N PRO A 201 4.62 -4.71 -23.04
CA PRO A 201 4.06 -5.75 -22.14
C PRO A 201 5.12 -6.59 -21.42
N ALA A 202 6.26 -6.86 -22.07
CA ALA A 202 7.38 -7.54 -21.42
C ALA A 202 7.98 -6.70 -20.27
N LEU A 203 8.06 -5.38 -20.42
CA LEU A 203 8.54 -4.50 -19.35
C LEU A 203 7.56 -4.53 -18.17
N PHE A 204 6.26 -4.57 -18.43
CA PHE A 204 5.25 -4.72 -17.39
C PHE A 204 5.42 -6.03 -16.59
N ILE A 205 5.65 -7.15 -17.28
CA ILE A 205 5.93 -8.45 -16.65
C ILE A 205 7.19 -8.38 -15.78
N VAL A 206 8.28 -7.83 -16.32
CA VAL A 206 9.56 -7.71 -15.62
C VAL A 206 9.42 -6.83 -14.38
N LEU A 207 8.80 -5.66 -14.50
CA LEU A 207 8.60 -4.76 -13.37
C LEU A 207 7.69 -5.37 -12.30
N THR A 208 6.60 -6.02 -12.71
CA THR A 208 5.69 -6.72 -11.78
C THR A 208 6.44 -7.79 -10.99
N SER A 209 7.22 -8.62 -11.68
CA SER A 209 8.03 -9.68 -11.06
C SER A 209 9.11 -9.11 -10.13
N LEU A 210 9.77 -8.03 -10.55
CA LEU A 210 10.77 -7.33 -9.74
C LEU A 210 10.15 -6.73 -8.48
N ILE A 211 8.98 -6.10 -8.57
CA ILE A 211 8.25 -5.55 -7.42
C ILE A 211 7.87 -6.67 -6.45
N LEU A 212 7.34 -7.80 -6.93
CA LEU A 212 7.05 -8.96 -6.10
C LEU A 212 8.30 -9.46 -5.36
N LEU A 213 9.44 -9.56 -6.04
CA LEU A 213 10.71 -9.96 -5.45
C LEU A 213 11.20 -8.96 -4.40
N ILE A 214 11.13 -7.66 -4.70
CA ILE A 214 11.52 -6.58 -3.78
C ILE A 214 10.66 -6.63 -2.52
N LEU A 215 9.35 -6.71 -2.67
CA LEU A 215 8.43 -6.77 -1.55
C LEU A 215 8.68 -8.01 -0.69
N TRP A 216 8.82 -9.18 -1.31
CA TRP A 216 9.12 -10.43 -0.60
C TRP A 216 10.45 -10.35 0.16
N ARG A 217 11.52 -9.84 -0.47
CA ARG A 217 12.81 -9.66 0.18
C ARG A 217 12.71 -8.67 1.34
N ARG A 218 11.98 -7.57 1.16
CA ARG A 218 11.81 -6.53 2.18
C ARG A 218 11.06 -7.05 3.41
N ASP A 219 9.96 -7.76 3.18
CA ASP A 219 9.04 -8.16 4.25
C ASP A 219 9.57 -9.39 5.03
N PHE A 220 10.39 -10.25 4.40
CA PHE A 220 10.84 -11.53 4.99
C PHE A 220 12.36 -11.75 5.09
N HIS A 221 13.20 -10.99 4.37
CA HIS A 221 14.66 -11.22 4.30
C HIS A 221 15.49 -9.94 4.47
N SER A 222 14.90 -8.87 4.99
CA SER A 222 15.59 -7.58 5.12
C SER A 222 16.60 -7.58 6.27
N LYS A 223 17.64 -6.75 6.13
CA LYS A 223 18.59 -6.48 7.24
C LYS A 223 17.86 -5.89 8.45
N THR A 224 16.84 -5.06 8.21
CA THR A 224 15.97 -4.49 9.25
C THR A 224 15.22 -5.58 10.01
N LEU A 225 14.63 -6.56 9.32
CA LEU A 225 13.98 -7.68 9.99
C LEU A 225 14.94 -8.42 10.91
N ARG A 226 16.16 -8.71 10.42
CA ARG A 226 17.19 -9.37 11.24
C ARG A 226 17.58 -8.55 12.47
N ALA A 227 17.75 -7.24 12.33
CA ALA A 227 18.10 -6.36 13.45
C ALA A 227 16.96 -6.18 14.47
N LEU A 228 15.70 -6.31 14.04
CA LEU A 228 14.55 -6.27 14.95
C LEU A 228 14.26 -7.62 15.62
N ALA A 229 14.83 -8.72 15.08
CA ALA A 229 14.66 -10.08 15.60
C ALA A 229 15.75 -10.48 16.62
N THR A 230 16.80 -9.68 16.77
CA THR A 230 17.87 -9.84 17.76
C THR A 230 17.53 -9.12 19.05
#